data_AF-A0A9N9T8H7-F1
#
_entry.id   AF-A0A9N9T8H7-F1
#
_cell.length_a   1.000
_cell.length_b   1.000
_cell.length_c   1.000
_cell.angle_alpha   90.00
_cell.angle_beta   90.00
_cell.angle_gamma   90.00
#
_symmetry.space_group_name_H-M   'P 1'
#
loop_
_entity.id
_entity.type
_entity.pdbx_description
1 polymer ?
#
loop_
_entity_poly.entity_id
_entity_poly.type
_entity_poly.pdbx_seq_one_letter_code
_entity_poly.pdbx_strand_id
1 'polypeptide(L)'
;MFGAWLYEEAKKPMEILYNVPTEFYCTEIGRLIEQIYISPIGITGLRFFMVTRNFMLQMAGTIVTLELMLFQFAPIDSTLRSSNRSDSCI
;
A
#
# COMPACT_ATOMS: atom_id res chain seq x y z
N MET A 1 2.64 0.46 -11.82
CA MET A 1 1.99 -0.51 -10.90
C MET A 1 0.74 -1.07 -11.58
N PHE A 2 0.80 -2.31 -12.10
CA PHE A 2 -0.36 -2.93 -12.75
C PHE A 2 -1.41 -3.44 -11.76
N GLY A 3 -1.01 -3.96 -10.60
CA GLY A 3 -1.94 -4.53 -9.61
C GLY A 3 -2.94 -3.52 -9.04
N ALA A 4 -2.47 -2.31 -8.72
CA ALA A 4 -3.34 -1.24 -8.23
C ALA A 4 -4.31 -0.75 -9.32
N TRP A 5 -3.85 -0.61 -10.57
CA TRP A 5 -4.71 -0.22 -11.69
C TRP A 5 -5.80 -1.26 -11.98
N LEU A 6 -5.44 -2.55 -11.94
CA LEU A 6 -6.39 -3.65 -12.13
C LEU A 6 -7.51 -3.61 -11.08
N TYR A 7 -7.18 -3.33 -9.82
CA TYR A 7 -8.16 -3.20 -8.76
C TYR A 7 -9.14 -2.03 -9.01
N GLU A 8 -8.64 -0.89 -9.47
CA GLU A 8 -9.50 0.26 -9.83
C GLU A 8 -10.40 -0.08 -11.03
N GLU A 9 -9.85 -0.74 -12.06
CA GLU A 9 -10.60 -1.14 -13.25
C GLU A 9 -11.70 -2.15 -12.92
N ALA A 10 -11.41 -3.11 -12.02
CA ALA A 10 -12.36 -4.10 -11.56
C ALA A 10 -13.56 -3.52 -10.79
N LYS A 11 -13.41 -2.31 -10.22
CA LYS A 11 -14.47 -1.65 -9.44
C LYS A 11 -15.44 -0.83 -10.30
N LYS A 12 -15.02 -0.39 -11.49
CA LYS A 12 -15.86 0.36 -12.45
C LYS A 12 -17.21 -0.30 -12.80
N PRO A 13 -17.30 -1.61 -13.07
CA PRO A 13 -18.59 -2.23 -13.36
C PRO A 13 -19.58 -2.11 -12.19
N MET A 14 -19.09 -2.04 -10.94
CA MET A 14 -19.96 -1.86 -9.78
C MET A 14 -20.62 -0.48 -9.77
N GLU A 15 -19.90 0.56 -10.18
CA GLU A 15 -20.44 1.91 -10.32
C GLU A 15 -21.55 1.97 -11.39
N ILE A 16 -21.38 1.24 -12.48
CA ILE A 16 -22.38 1.13 -13.55
C ILE A 16 -23.62 0.36 -13.04
N LEU A 17 -23.43 -0.74 -12.32
CA LEU A 17 -24.52 -1.55 -11.76
C LEU A 17 -25.37 -0.78 -10.75
N TYR A 18 -24.79 0.17 -10.00
CA TYR A 18 -25.53 1.05 -9.10
C TYR A 18 -26.33 2.17 -9.80
N ASN A 19 -25.98 2.51 -11.04
CA ASN A 19 -26.70 3.52 -11.82
C ASN A 19 -27.93 2.96 -12.56
N VAL A 20 -28.21 1.65 -12.43
CA VAL A 20 -29.36 1.01 -13.08
C VAL A 20 -30.66 1.43 -12.38
N PRO A 21 -31.69 1.88 -13.12
CA PRO A 21 -33.01 2.19 -12.55
C PRO A 21 -33.64 0.96 -11.90
N THR A 22 -34.35 1.16 -10.79
CA THR A 22 -34.99 0.07 -10.02
C THR A 22 -35.98 -0.75 -10.86
N GLU A 23 -36.57 -0.14 -11.89
CA GLU A 23 -37.50 -0.79 -12.84
C GLU A 23 -36.85 -1.93 -13.66
N PHE A 24 -35.53 -1.85 -13.88
CA PHE A 24 -34.75 -2.86 -14.61
C PHE A 24 -33.82 -3.66 -13.68
N TYR A 25 -33.96 -3.49 -12.36
CA TYR A 25 -33.08 -4.13 -11.39
C TYR A 25 -33.47 -5.60 -11.20
N CYS A 26 -32.76 -6.49 -11.89
CA CYS A 26 -32.94 -7.93 -11.78
C CYS A 26 -32.25 -8.49 -10.53
N THR A 27 -32.72 -9.65 -10.06
CA THR A 27 -32.12 -10.39 -8.93
C THR A 27 -30.64 -10.74 -9.17
N GLU A 28 -30.27 -10.97 -10.44
CA GLU A 28 -28.89 -11.26 -10.84
C GLU A 28 -27.94 -10.06 -10.68
N ILE A 29 -28.45 -8.82 -10.81
CA ILE A 29 -27.66 -7.60 -10.56
C ILE A 29 -27.28 -7.53 -9.09
N GLY A 30 -28.24 -7.81 -8.20
CA GLY A 30 -27.98 -7.89 -6.75
C GLY A 30 -26.94 -8.96 -6.40
N ARG A 31 -27.08 -10.16 -6.98
CA ARG A 31 -26.10 -11.25 -6.80
C ARG A 31 -24.71 -10.88 -7.32
N LEU A 32 -24.63 -10.21 -8.46
CA LEU A 32 -23.37 -9.76 -9.03
C LEU A 32 -22.69 -8.71 -8.15
N ILE A 33 -23.43 -7.73 -7.63
CA ILE A 33 -22.92 -6.73 -6.69
C ILE A 33 -22.41 -7.41 -5.41
N GLU A 34 -23.20 -8.33 -4.85
CA GLU A 34 -22.82 -9.10 -3.66
C GLU A 34 -21.54 -9.92 -3.91
N GLN A 35 -21.43 -10.57 -5.07
CA GLN A 35 -20.25 -11.35 -5.44
C GLN A 35 -19.00 -10.46 -5.60
N ILE A 36 -19.13 -9.29 -6.22
CA ILE A 36 -18.02 -8.32 -6.36
C ILE A 36 -17.58 -7.80 -4.99
N TYR A 37 -18.53 -7.60 -4.07
CA TYR A 37 -18.24 -7.17 -2.70
C TYR A 37 -17.54 -8.26 -1.88
N ILE A 38 -18.02 -9.50 -1.97
CA ILE A 38 -17.46 -10.66 -1.27
C ILE A 38 -16.09 -11.05 -1.83
N SER A 39 -15.92 -10.95 -3.15
CA SER A 39 -14.72 -11.37 -3.86
C SER A 39 -14.19 -10.25 -4.76
N PRO A 40 -13.53 -9.23 -4.17
CA PRO A 40 -12.94 -8.16 -4.96
C PRO A 40 -11.82 -8.70 -5.85
N ILE A 41 -11.89 -8.35 -7.14
CA ILE A 41 -10.93 -8.79 -8.15
C ILE A 41 -9.69 -7.89 -8.04
N GLY A 42 -8.59 -8.44 -7.56
CA GLY A 42 -7.36 -7.70 -7.36
C GLY A 42 -6.20 -8.60 -6.99
N ILE A 43 -4.99 -8.09 -7.13
CA ILE A 43 -3.79 -8.81 -6.70
C ILE A 43 -3.75 -8.79 -5.17
N THR A 44 -3.76 -9.97 -4.55
CA THR A 44 -3.67 -10.11 -3.09
C THR A 44 -2.40 -10.86 -2.70
N GLY A 45 -1.82 -10.51 -1.55
CA GLY A 45 -0.74 -11.26 -0.92
C GLY A 45 -1.32 -12.33 0.00
N LEU A 46 -1.60 -13.52 -0.53
CA LEU A 46 -2.18 -14.65 0.22
C LEU A 46 -3.45 -14.30 1.04
N ARG A 47 -4.32 -13.43 0.49
CA ARG A 47 -5.53 -12.92 1.19
C ARG A 47 -5.25 -12.15 2.50
N PHE A 48 -4.00 -11.81 2.83
CA PHE A 48 -3.68 -10.96 3.98
C PHE A 48 -3.85 -9.48 3.69
N PHE A 49 -3.53 -9.06 2.47
CA PHE A 49 -3.67 -7.68 2.04
C PHE A 49 -3.93 -7.62 0.54
N MET A 50 -4.63 -6.57 0.12
CA MET A 50 -4.91 -6.26 -1.28
C MET A 50 -3.98 -5.15 -1.76
N VAL A 51 -3.42 -5.32 -2.94
CA VAL A 51 -2.49 -4.35 -3.54
C VAL A 51 -3.28 -3.17 -4.10
N THR A 52 -3.54 -2.17 -3.27
CA THR A 52 -4.13 -0.88 -3.67
C THR A 52 -3.05 0.21 -3.71
N ARG A 53 -3.32 1.30 -4.43
CA ARG A 53 -2.40 2.45 -4.48
C ARG A 53 -2.13 3.00 -3.08
N ASN A 54 -3.16 3.08 -2.24
CA ASN A 54 -3.05 3.58 -0.87
C ASN A 54 -2.20 2.65 0.01
N PHE A 55 -2.36 1.33 -0.13
CA PHE A 55 -1.54 0.36 0.59
C PHE A 55 -0.06 0.49 0.24
N MET A 56 0.26 0.58 -1.06
CA MET A 56 1.64 0.75 -1.51
C MET A 56 2.28 2.05 -0.99
N LEU A 57 1.51 3.15 -0.96
CA LEU A 57 1.98 4.41 -0.39
C LEU A 57 2.24 4.31 1.12
N GLN A 58 1.36 3.65 1.86
CA GLN A 58 1.59 3.39 3.30
C GLN A 58 2.82 2.53 3.52
N MET A 59 2.98 1.44 2.76
CA MET A 59 4.13 0.55 2.89
C MET A 59 5.44 1.28 2.60
N ALA A 60 5.48 2.11 1.55
CA ALA A 60 6.63 2.94 1.24
C ALA A 60 6.94 3.94 2.37
N GLY A 61 5.91 4.59 2.93
CA GLY A 61 6.05 5.48 4.08
C GLY A 61 6.62 4.78 5.32
N THR A 62 6.16 3.57 5.62
CA THR A 62 6.70 2.73 6.70
C THR A 62 8.16 2.40 6.45
N ILE A 63 8.54 1.97 5.24
CA ILE A 63 9.93 1.67 4.90
C ILE A 63 10.82 2.90 5.10
N VAL A 64 10.43 4.05 4.55
CA VAL A 64 11.21 5.30 4.71
C VAL A 64 11.33 5.68 6.19
N THR A 65 10.26 5.54 6.96
CA THR A 65 10.29 5.83 8.41
C THR A 65 11.24 4.90 9.15
N LEU A 66 11.26 3.61 8.80
CA LEU A 66 12.19 2.64 9.39
C LEU A 66 13.64 2.96 9.03
N GLU A 67 13.92 3.29 7.77
CA GLU A 67 15.25 3.71 7.33
C GLU A 67 15.72 4.98 8.05
N LEU A 68 14.85 5.99 8.18
CA LEU A 68 15.17 7.23 8.89
C LEU A 68 15.37 7.02 10.39
N MET A 69 14.53 6.19 11.02
CA MET A 69 14.69 5.80 12.42
C MET A 69 16.07 5.15 12.60
N LEU A 70 16.39 4.14 11.80
CA LEU A 70 17.67 3.45 11.87
C LEU A 70 18.83 4.42 11.63
N PHE A 71 18.73 5.33 10.67
CA PHE A 71 19.77 6.33 10.42
C PHE A 71 20.01 7.28 11.61
N GLN A 72 18.93 7.68 12.30
CA GLN A 72 19.00 8.62 13.42
C GLN A 72 19.50 7.97 14.72
N PHE A 73 19.25 6.67 14.91
CA PHE A 73 19.66 5.91 16.09
C PHE A 73 20.90 5.05 15.88
N ALA A 74 21.33 4.83 14.63
CA ALA A 74 22.64 4.28 14.37
C ALA A 74 23.69 5.25 14.93
N PRO A 75 24.60 4.82 15.81
CA PRO A 75 25.73 5.64 16.17
C PRO A 75 26.54 5.84 14.89
N ILE A 76 26.37 7.01 14.26
CA ILE A 76 27.18 7.46 13.14
C ILE A 76 28.58 7.62 13.70
N ASP A 77 29.33 6.53 13.64
CA ASP A 77 30.76 6.35 13.90
C ASP A 77 31.43 7.62 14.46
N SER A 78 31.07 8.01 15.69
CA SER A 78 31.78 9.06 16.42
C SER A 78 33.23 8.64 16.69
N THR A 79 33.54 7.37 16.45
CA THR A 79 34.84 6.73 16.45
C THR A 79 35.75 7.14 15.28
N LEU A 80 35.24 7.54 14.11
CA LEU A 80 36.09 8.14 13.05
C LEU A 80 36.37 9.65 13.27
N ARG A 81 35.73 10.30 14.24
CA ARG A 81 36.06 11.67 14.67
C ARG A 81 36.94 11.73 15.93
N SER A 82 37.28 10.57 16.49
CA SER A 82 38.18 10.43 17.64
C SER A 82 39.64 10.09 17.26
N SER A 83 39.95 9.82 15.98
CA SER A 83 41.32 9.46 15.56
C SER A 83 42.16 10.66 15.08
N ASN A 84 41.72 11.90 15.30
CA ASN A 84 42.44 13.10 14.85
C ASN A 84 42.65 14.14 15.95
N ARG A 85 42.67 13.72 17.22
CA ARG A 85 42.78 14.63 18.38
C ARG A 85 43.79 14.23 19.46
N SER A 86 44.71 13.30 19.17
CA SER A 86 45.68 12.79 20.15
C SER A 86 47.15 13.11 19.86
N ASP A 87 47.51 13.72 18.73
CA ASP A 87 48.92 13.98 18.38
C ASP A 87 49.37 15.41 18.71
N SER A 88 49.05 15.91 19.91
CA SER A 88 49.69 17.13 20.42
C SER A 88 49.59 17.22 21.95
N CYS A 89 50.38 16.41 22.65
CA CYS A 89 50.86 16.76 24.00
C CYS A 89 52.37 16.50 24.06
N ILE A 90 53.07 17.54 24.50
CA ILE A 90 54.51 17.68 24.76
C ILE A 90 54.99 16.63 25.77
#